data_AF-A0A8S3W2G1-F1
#
_entry.id   AF-A0A8S3W2G1-F1
#
_cell.length_a   1.000
_cell.length_b   1.000
_cell.length_c   1.000
_cell.angle_alpha   90.00
_cell.angle_beta   90.00
_cell.angle_gamma   90.00
#
_symmetry.space_group_name_H-M   'P 1'
#
loop_
_entity.id
_entity.type
_entity.pdbx_description
1 polymer ?
#
loop_
_entity_poly.entity_id
_entity_poly.type
_entity_poly.pdbx_seq_one_letter_code
_entity_poly.pdbx_strand_id
1 'polypeptide(L)'
;MAKGDKELEKPIVNNELPNPECRSTDHEDSESAQEQPLDIGEHYLVRRTDESWHPAEIIQTRYNAADSCYEYYVHYVGYDRRLDEWVSRHRVMSDRFDVCEQSNNNINSDHLLTDKSGRKITRNQKRKHDEINHVQKSYAEMDPTTAALEKEHEAITKVKYIDRIQIGKYEIDTWYFSPYPDEYGKQSKLWICEYCLKYMRMEKTYRYHLSECTARQPQGSEIYRKGTIAIFEADGKEHKIYCQNLCLLAKLFLDHKTLYFDIEQFLFYILCEVDKHGAHLVGYFSKEKDSPEGNNVACILTLPPYQRQGYGKLLIAFSYELSRLEQVVGSPEKPLSDLGKLSYRSYWSYVLLEVLSASRGTLSIKDLSQMTGISQTDIISTLQSMNMVKYWKGQHVICVTPKIVAEQLASSHFKKPRLSVDPSALRWTPPNKQGNSAKAKK
;
A
#
# COMPACT_ATOMS: atom_id res chain seq x y z
N MET A 1 5.29 24.46 76.16
CA MET A 1 6.19 25.37 76.89
C MET A 1 7.61 24.81 76.82
N ALA A 2 8.65 25.66 76.92
CA ALA A 2 10.08 25.36 76.65
C ALA A 2 10.37 24.97 75.18
N LYS A 3 11.29 25.58 74.39
CA LYS A 3 12.33 26.63 74.56
C LYS A 3 13.58 26.31 75.42
N GLY A 4 14.75 26.62 74.84
CA GLY A 4 16.11 26.66 75.42
C GLY A 4 16.96 25.46 74.96
N ASP A 5 18.04 25.54 74.17
CA ASP A 5 19.20 26.47 73.96
C ASP A 5 20.50 25.98 74.65
N LYS A 6 21.56 25.81 73.82
CA LYS A 6 23.00 26.06 74.10
C LYS A 6 23.73 25.21 75.18
N GLU A 7 25.05 25.03 75.21
CA GLU A 7 26.20 25.13 74.27
C GLU A 7 27.43 24.44 74.96
N LEU A 8 28.59 24.39 74.26
CA LEU A 8 29.94 24.03 74.78
C LEU A 8 30.17 22.52 75.09
N GLU A 9 31.36 21.93 74.87
CA GLU A 9 32.73 22.46 74.81
C GLU A 9 33.63 21.72 73.76
N LYS A 10 34.79 22.28 73.41
CA LYS A 10 35.89 21.67 72.58
C LYS A 10 37.23 21.88 73.36
N PRO A 11 38.48 21.81 72.80
CA PRO A 11 39.11 21.09 71.67
C PRO A 11 40.50 20.42 72.05
N ILE A 12 41.39 20.23 71.05
CA ILE A 12 42.90 20.10 71.05
C ILE A 12 43.48 18.75 71.56
N VAL A 13 44.54 18.11 71.02
CA VAL A 13 45.81 18.50 70.33
C VAL A 13 46.24 17.41 69.30
N ASN A 14 46.36 17.70 68.00
CA ASN A 14 47.59 17.89 67.16
C ASN A 14 48.50 16.64 66.96
N ASN A 15 49.28 16.44 65.90
CA ASN A 15 49.61 17.20 64.66
C ASN A 15 50.22 16.22 63.63
N GLU A 16 50.16 16.54 62.32
CA GLU A 16 51.34 16.76 61.44
C GLU A 16 50.96 16.93 59.94
N LEU A 17 51.73 17.79 59.26
CA LEU A 17 51.63 18.23 57.86
C LEU A 17 53.07 18.64 57.45
N PRO A 18 53.51 18.48 56.18
CA PRO A 18 53.18 19.51 55.18
C PRO A 18 53.06 19.07 53.69
N ASN A 19 52.52 19.99 52.90
CA ASN A 19 52.45 20.10 51.42
C ASN A 19 53.86 20.30 50.76
N PRO A 20 54.04 20.39 49.41
CA PRO A 20 53.12 20.81 48.32
C PRO A 20 53.10 19.81 47.10
N GLU A 21 52.43 19.98 45.94
CA GLU A 21 52.16 21.14 45.08
C GLU A 21 50.78 21.12 44.38
N CYS A 22 50.43 22.27 43.78
CA CYS A 22 49.13 22.59 43.20
C CYS A 22 49.22 22.79 41.67
N ARG A 23 48.20 22.31 40.93
CA ARG A 23 47.73 22.95 39.69
C ARG A 23 46.21 22.88 39.59
N SER A 24 45.56 24.03 39.74
CA SER A 24 44.30 24.39 39.06
C SER A 24 44.48 24.23 37.53
N THR A 25 43.48 24.08 36.67
CA THR A 25 42.17 24.73 36.57
C THR A 25 41.14 23.79 35.90
N ASP A 26 39.81 23.91 36.03
CA ASP A 26 38.90 24.62 36.95
C ASP A 26 37.47 24.01 36.76
N HIS A 27 36.39 24.62 37.28
CA HIS A 27 35.00 24.16 37.11
C HIS A 27 34.09 25.29 36.59
N GLU A 28 33.79 25.26 35.29
CA GLU A 28 32.70 25.90 34.51
C GLU A 28 33.06 25.50 33.05
N ASP A 29 32.20 24.93 32.19
CA ASP A 29 30.79 25.22 31.95
C ASP A 29 29.88 23.97 31.89
N SER A 30 28.60 24.20 32.22
CA SER A 30 27.50 23.28 31.93
C SER A 30 26.82 23.66 30.61
N GLU A 31 27.53 23.57 29.49
CA GLU A 31 26.89 23.71 28.18
C GLU A 31 26.02 22.47 27.89
N SER A 32 24.72 22.71 27.72
CA SER A 32 23.83 21.74 27.12
C SER A 32 24.28 21.50 25.68
N ALA A 33 24.97 20.38 25.44
CA ALA A 33 25.32 19.95 24.10
C ALA A 33 24.03 19.74 23.29
N GLN A 34 23.66 20.75 22.50
CA GLN A 34 22.62 20.63 21.49
C GLN A 34 23.14 19.61 20.46
N GLU A 35 22.66 18.37 20.54
CA GLU A 35 23.01 17.34 19.57
C GLU A 35 22.76 17.88 18.17
N GLN A 36 23.84 17.99 17.38
CA GLN A 36 23.73 18.48 16.01
C GLN A 36 22.83 17.54 15.20
N PRO A 37 21.94 18.07 14.37
CA PRO A 37 21.04 17.22 13.59
C PRO A 37 21.83 16.38 12.60
N LEU A 38 21.50 15.09 12.49
CA LEU A 38 22.09 14.17 11.52
C LEU A 38 21.92 14.69 10.08
N ASP A 39 22.94 14.45 9.26
CA ASP A 39 23.01 14.88 7.87
C ASP A 39 21.97 14.19 6.98
N ILE A 40 21.32 14.97 6.11
CA ILE A 40 20.35 14.50 5.11
C ILE A 40 21.08 13.92 3.89
N GLY A 41 20.61 12.78 3.38
CA GLY A 41 21.19 12.00 2.28
C GLY A 41 22.27 11.01 2.72
N GLU A 42 22.71 11.08 3.98
CA GLU A 42 23.66 10.14 4.57
C GLU A 42 22.94 8.91 5.15
N HIS A 43 23.68 7.81 5.29
CA HIS A 43 23.18 6.54 5.78
C HIS A 43 23.57 6.30 7.23
N TYR A 44 22.65 5.77 8.04
CA TYR A 44 22.85 5.44 9.45
C TYR A 44 22.18 4.12 9.79
N LEU A 45 22.59 3.49 10.91
CA LEU A 45 21.85 2.37 11.47
C LEU A 45 20.66 2.87 12.29
N VAL A 46 19.46 2.40 11.94
CA VAL A 46 18.20 2.78 12.56
C VAL A 46 17.51 1.55 13.15
N ARG A 47 17.10 1.66 14.42
CA ARG A 47 16.37 0.62 15.13
C ARG A 47 14.88 0.65 14.77
N ARG A 48 14.36 -0.50 14.34
CA ARG A 48 12.94 -0.71 14.01
C ARG A 48 12.13 -1.09 15.25
N THR A 49 10.80 -1.17 15.09
CA THR A 49 9.85 -1.52 16.15
C THR A 49 9.94 -2.97 16.64
N ASP A 50 10.66 -3.83 15.91
CA ASP A 50 11.02 -5.20 16.30
C ASP A 50 12.41 -5.28 16.98
N GLU A 51 12.95 -4.14 17.42
CA GLU A 51 14.27 -3.96 18.04
C GLU A 51 15.47 -4.30 17.14
N SER A 52 15.24 -4.60 15.85
CA SER A 52 16.32 -4.89 14.90
C SER A 52 16.90 -3.62 14.26
N TRP A 53 18.21 -3.61 14.01
CA TRP A 53 18.93 -2.50 13.40
C TRP A 53 19.06 -2.71 11.89
N HIS A 54 18.70 -1.69 11.10
CA HIS A 54 18.79 -1.71 9.64
C HIS A 54 19.49 -0.44 9.13
N PRO A 55 20.28 -0.51 8.05
CA PRO A 55 20.78 0.68 7.38
C PRO A 55 19.63 1.45 6.72
N ALA A 56 19.62 2.77 6.91
CA ALA A 56 18.62 3.65 6.33
C ALA A 56 19.22 5.01 5.92
N GLU A 57 18.70 5.58 4.84
CA GLU A 57 18.99 6.95 4.38
C GLU A 57 18.12 7.95 5.16
N ILE A 58 18.73 9.04 5.66
CA ILE A 58 18.00 10.16 6.28
C ILE A 58 17.48 11.07 5.16
N ILE A 59 16.18 11.05 4.88
CA ILE A 59 15.57 11.84 3.78
C ILE A 59 15.22 13.26 4.23
N GLN A 60 14.74 13.44 5.46
CA GLN A 60 14.36 14.76 5.99
C GLN A 60 14.42 14.78 7.52
N THR A 61 14.75 15.93 8.08
CA THR A 61 14.77 16.17 9.53
C THR A 61 13.66 17.16 9.93
N ARG A 62 13.00 16.94 11.07
CA ARG A 62 12.08 17.89 11.72
C ARG A 62 12.39 18.01 13.21
N TYR A 63 12.10 19.17 13.80
CA TYR A 63 12.18 19.36 15.25
C TYR A 63 10.78 19.20 15.86
N ASN A 64 10.62 18.24 16.77
CA ASN A 64 9.38 18.05 17.51
C ASN A 64 9.45 18.89 18.80
N ALA A 65 8.74 20.02 18.80
CA ALA A 65 8.71 20.96 19.91
C ALA A 65 7.92 20.46 21.14
N ALA A 66 7.12 19.39 21.03
CA ALA A 66 6.43 18.79 22.17
C ALA A 66 7.39 17.91 22.98
N ASP A 67 8.16 17.07 22.30
CA ASP A 67 9.10 16.12 22.91
C ASP A 67 10.54 16.66 23.00
N SER A 68 10.78 17.89 22.55
CA SER A 68 12.07 18.60 22.51
C SER A 68 13.21 17.84 21.82
N CYS A 69 12.88 16.99 20.84
CA CYS A 69 13.85 16.16 20.12
C CYS A 69 13.75 16.29 18.60
N TYR A 70 14.86 15.99 17.91
CA TYR A 70 14.84 15.81 16.46
C TYR A 70 14.21 14.47 16.07
N GLU A 71 13.44 14.50 14.98
CA GLU A 71 12.88 13.35 14.30
C GLU A 71 13.34 13.34 12.85
N TYR A 72 13.61 12.14 12.33
CA TYR A 72 14.19 11.90 11.02
C TYR A 72 13.24 11.01 10.22
N TYR A 73 12.90 11.41 9.00
CA TYR A 73 12.20 10.56 8.05
C TYR A 73 13.22 9.67 7.36
N VAL A 74 13.07 8.35 7.52
CA VAL A 74 14.07 7.36 7.10
C VAL A 74 13.54 6.44 6.02
N HIS A 75 14.41 6.12 5.06
CA HIS A 75 14.17 5.06 4.08
C HIS A 75 15.12 3.89 4.31
N TYR A 76 14.57 2.72 4.62
CA TYR A 76 15.36 1.52 4.92
C TYR A 76 15.92 0.89 3.64
N VAL A 77 17.25 0.74 3.56
CA VAL A 77 17.94 0.27 2.34
C VAL A 77 17.46 -1.13 1.94
N GLY A 78 16.97 -1.27 0.71
CA GLY A 78 16.48 -2.54 0.18
C GLY A 78 15.04 -2.89 0.59
N TYR A 79 14.31 -1.98 1.21
CA TYR A 79 12.91 -2.15 1.57
C TYR A 79 11.96 -1.27 0.74
N ASP A 80 10.67 -1.62 0.73
CA ASP A 80 9.60 -0.84 0.09
C ASP A 80 9.29 0.42 0.91
N ARG A 81 9.16 1.58 0.24
CA ARG A 81 8.86 2.90 0.85
C ARG A 81 7.63 2.95 1.75
N ARG A 82 6.70 1.99 1.64
CA ARG A 82 5.60 1.82 2.60
C ARG A 82 6.06 1.58 4.06
N LEU A 83 7.34 1.26 4.26
CA LEU A 83 7.98 1.06 5.56
C LEU A 83 8.73 2.30 6.06
N ASP A 84 8.76 3.38 5.26
CA ASP A 84 9.37 4.65 5.65
C ASP A 84 8.54 5.31 6.77
N GLU A 85 9.24 5.84 7.77
CA GLU A 85 8.65 6.37 9.00
C GLU A 85 9.45 7.55 9.56
N TRP A 86 8.81 8.36 10.40
CA TRP A 86 9.52 9.30 11.26
C TRP A 86 10.05 8.57 12.50
N VAL A 87 11.37 8.61 12.72
CA VAL A 87 12.04 8.06 13.89
C VAL A 87 12.65 9.16 14.74
N SER A 88 12.44 9.11 16.05
CA SER A 88 13.11 10.02 16.99
C SER A 88 14.61 9.74 17.05
N ARG A 89 15.41 10.77 17.35
CA ARG A 89 16.87 10.74 17.47
C ARG A 89 17.46 9.51 18.20
N HIS A 90 16.80 9.04 19.26
CA HIS A 90 17.22 7.89 20.06
C HIS A 90 17.13 6.52 19.35
N ARG A 91 16.48 6.44 18.18
CA ARG A 91 16.42 5.23 17.34
C ARG A 91 17.54 5.17 16.30
N VAL A 92 18.39 6.19 16.19
CA VAL A 92 19.43 6.31 15.15
C VAL A 92 20.81 6.33 15.81
N MET A 93 21.75 5.52 15.32
CA MET A 93 23.14 5.57 15.78
C MET A 93 23.80 6.89 15.33
N SER A 94 24.71 7.43 16.13
CA SER A 94 25.40 8.69 15.81
C SER A 94 26.43 8.53 14.67
N ASP A 95 26.99 7.34 14.53
CA ASP A 95 28.01 7.05 13.52
C ASP A 95 27.36 6.81 12.16
N ARG A 96 27.93 7.44 11.11
CA ARG A 96 27.54 7.19 9.72
C ARG A 96 27.83 5.74 9.34
N PHE A 97 26.98 5.16 8.51
CA PHE A 97 27.07 3.79 8.06
C PHE A 97 27.48 3.73 6.58
N ASP A 98 28.73 3.37 6.30
CA ASP A 98 29.24 3.22 4.93
C ASP A 98 28.70 1.97 4.25
N VAL A 99 27.64 2.15 3.45
CA VAL A 99 27.02 1.10 2.62
C VAL A 99 28.04 0.45 1.67
N CYS A 100 29.08 1.19 1.26
CA CYS A 100 30.16 0.69 0.40
C CYS A 100 31.03 -0.40 1.04
N GLU A 101 31.29 -0.36 2.36
CA GLU A 101 32.20 -1.35 2.98
C GLU A 101 31.62 -2.76 3.01
N GLN A 102 30.29 -2.90 3.12
CA GLN A 102 29.65 -4.21 3.03
C GLN A 102 29.54 -4.73 1.60
N SER A 103 29.53 -3.87 0.58
CA SER A 103 29.48 -4.34 -0.82
C SER A 103 30.76 -5.08 -1.25
N ASN A 104 31.93 -4.71 -0.69
CA ASN A 104 33.19 -5.42 -0.91
C ASN A 104 33.42 -6.62 0.03
N ASN A 105 32.77 -6.67 1.20
CA ASN A 105 32.86 -7.82 2.13
C ASN A 105 31.72 -8.85 1.98
N ASN A 106 30.66 -8.59 1.19
CA ASN A 106 29.58 -9.55 0.90
C ASN A 106 29.74 -10.33 -0.42
N ILE A 107 30.92 -10.92 -0.64
CA ILE A 107 31.05 -12.10 -1.52
C ILE A 107 30.37 -13.35 -0.90
N ASN A 108 29.90 -13.28 0.36
CA ASN A 108 29.12 -14.34 1.04
C ASN A 108 27.60 -14.09 1.12
N SER A 109 27.01 -13.52 0.07
CA SER A 109 25.56 -13.58 -0.18
C SER A 109 25.03 -14.97 -0.62
N ASP A 110 25.79 -16.05 -0.36
CA ASP A 110 25.44 -17.45 -0.68
C ASP A 110 24.94 -18.25 0.54
N HIS A 111 25.05 -17.73 1.78
CA HIS A 111 24.70 -18.48 3.01
C HIS A 111 23.21 -18.40 3.43
N LEU A 112 22.35 -17.68 2.71
CA LEU A 112 20.89 -17.65 2.95
C LEU A 112 20.06 -18.39 1.88
N LEU A 113 20.73 -19.09 0.95
CA LEU A 113 20.07 -19.87 -0.13
C LEU A 113 20.24 -21.39 0.03
N THR A 114 20.46 -21.87 1.25
CA THR A 114 20.42 -23.31 1.57
C THR A 114 19.04 -23.72 2.08
N ASP A 115 18.30 -24.47 1.26
CA ASP A 115 17.34 -25.43 1.79
C ASP A 115 18.08 -26.48 2.65
N LYS A 116 17.36 -27.18 3.54
CA LYS A 116 17.90 -28.19 4.47
C LYS A 116 18.60 -29.39 3.78
N SER A 117 18.66 -29.42 2.45
CA SER A 117 19.38 -30.39 1.62
C SER A 117 20.62 -29.86 0.88
N GLY A 118 21.03 -28.60 1.06
CA GLY A 118 22.32 -28.08 0.60
C GLY A 118 22.58 -28.08 -0.93
N ARG A 119 21.53 -27.96 -1.77
CA ARG A 119 21.65 -27.95 -3.24
C ARG A 119 21.50 -26.54 -3.82
N LYS A 120 22.39 -26.17 -4.74
CA LYS A 120 22.38 -24.87 -5.43
C LYS A 120 21.07 -24.65 -6.20
N ILE A 121 20.48 -23.46 -6.03
CA ILE A 121 19.21 -23.04 -6.64
C ILE A 121 19.32 -22.97 -8.18
N THR A 122 18.28 -23.44 -8.86
CA THR A 122 18.22 -23.41 -10.33
C THR A 122 17.86 -22.01 -10.88
N ARG A 123 18.26 -21.69 -12.12
CA ARG A 123 17.97 -20.41 -12.79
C ARG A 123 16.47 -20.05 -12.81
N ASN A 124 15.58 -21.05 -12.83
CA ASN A 124 14.12 -20.87 -12.80
C ASN A 124 13.59 -20.60 -11.37
N GLN A 125 14.19 -21.22 -10.35
CA GLN A 125 13.91 -20.90 -8.95
C GLN A 125 14.43 -19.51 -8.58
N LYS A 126 15.61 -19.09 -9.09
CA LYS A 126 16.11 -17.71 -8.89
C LYS A 126 15.15 -16.67 -9.48
N ARG A 127 14.69 -16.83 -10.72
CA ARG A 127 13.63 -15.95 -11.27
C ARG A 127 12.37 -15.88 -10.40
N LYS A 128 11.88 -17.02 -9.91
CA LYS A 128 10.73 -17.03 -8.98
C LYS A 128 11.03 -16.34 -7.65
N HIS A 129 12.26 -16.44 -7.15
CA HIS A 129 12.70 -15.76 -5.92
C HIS A 129 12.81 -14.25 -6.14
N ASP A 130 13.39 -13.81 -7.25
CA ASP A 130 13.50 -12.40 -7.64
C ASP A 130 12.09 -11.79 -7.87
N GLU A 131 11.15 -12.54 -8.47
CA GLU A 131 9.72 -12.20 -8.59
C GLU A 131 8.96 -12.15 -7.24
N ILE A 132 9.45 -12.85 -6.21
CA ILE A 132 8.84 -12.91 -4.86
C ILE A 132 9.46 -11.87 -3.91
N ASN A 133 10.68 -11.41 -4.20
CA ASN A 133 11.45 -10.48 -3.36
C ASN A 133 11.43 -9.03 -3.85
N HIS A 134 10.69 -8.73 -4.93
CA HIS A 134 10.30 -7.35 -5.28
C HIS A 134 11.46 -6.36 -5.45
N VAL A 135 12.48 -6.74 -6.22
CA VAL A 135 13.44 -5.75 -6.73
C VAL A 135 12.68 -4.81 -7.68
N GLN A 136 12.62 -3.52 -7.35
CA GLN A 136 12.04 -2.50 -8.23
C GLN A 136 12.70 -2.60 -9.62
N LYS A 137 11.88 -2.60 -10.67
CA LYS A 137 12.40 -2.51 -12.04
C LYS A 137 13.07 -1.15 -12.20
N SER A 138 14.29 -1.16 -12.73
CA SER A 138 15.02 0.06 -13.05
C SER A 138 14.20 0.95 -14.00
N TYR A 139 14.25 2.27 -13.78
CA TYR A 139 13.67 3.29 -14.68
C TYR A 139 14.04 3.12 -16.15
N ALA A 140 15.12 2.37 -16.45
CA ALA A 140 15.55 2.00 -17.80
C ALA A 140 14.52 1.17 -18.62
N GLU A 141 13.48 0.62 -18.01
CA GLU A 141 12.40 -0.08 -18.73
C GLU A 141 11.18 0.80 -19.09
N MET A 142 11.17 2.08 -18.69
CA MET A 142 10.04 3.00 -18.91
C MET A 142 10.37 4.06 -19.95
N ASP A 143 9.35 4.66 -20.57
CA ASP A 143 9.58 5.74 -21.53
C ASP A 143 10.10 7.01 -20.81
N PRO A 144 10.88 7.87 -21.49
CA PRO A 144 11.52 9.01 -20.84
C PRO A 144 10.56 10.03 -20.23
N THR A 145 9.33 10.13 -20.76
CA THR A 145 8.30 11.06 -20.27
C THR A 145 7.63 10.53 -19.00
N THR A 146 7.24 9.26 -18.96
CA THR A 146 6.71 8.61 -17.76
C THR A 146 7.76 8.57 -16.66
N ALA A 147 9.00 8.18 -16.97
CA ALA A 147 10.09 8.15 -15.99
C ALA A 147 10.43 9.55 -15.41
N ALA A 148 10.27 10.62 -16.20
CA ALA A 148 10.45 11.98 -15.71
C ALA A 148 9.31 12.42 -14.77
N LEU A 149 8.05 12.16 -15.16
CA LEU A 149 6.87 12.45 -14.33
C LEU A 149 6.87 11.66 -13.02
N GLU A 150 7.26 10.38 -13.06
CA GLU A 150 7.44 9.55 -11.88
C GLU A 150 8.54 10.10 -10.98
N LYS A 151 9.70 10.49 -11.53
CA LYS A 151 10.80 11.06 -10.75
C LYS A 151 10.43 12.40 -10.08
N GLU A 152 9.63 13.23 -10.75
CA GLU A 152 9.09 14.47 -10.18
C GLU A 152 8.03 14.19 -9.09
N HIS A 153 7.09 13.30 -9.35
CA HIS A 153 6.11 12.85 -8.35
C HIS A 153 6.80 12.24 -7.12
N GLU A 154 7.78 11.37 -7.31
CA GLU A 154 8.58 10.81 -6.21
C GLU A 154 9.26 11.91 -5.41
N ALA A 155 9.92 12.89 -6.06
CA ALA A 155 10.59 13.99 -5.37
C ALA A 155 9.63 14.81 -4.49
N ILE A 156 8.41 15.07 -4.96
CA ILE A 156 7.37 15.80 -4.23
C ILE A 156 6.76 14.95 -3.10
N THR A 157 6.66 13.63 -3.29
CA THR A 157 5.94 12.71 -2.40
C THR A 157 6.84 11.89 -1.46
N LYS A 158 8.17 12.07 -1.51
CA LYS A 158 9.16 11.34 -0.68
C LYS A 158 8.81 11.26 0.80
N VAL A 159 8.25 12.33 1.36
CA VAL A 159 8.05 12.46 2.81
C VAL A 159 6.57 12.46 3.16
N LYS A 160 6.18 11.43 3.90
CA LYS A 160 4.85 11.25 4.47
C LYS A 160 4.71 12.09 5.74
N TYR A 161 3.71 12.97 5.78
CA TYR A 161 3.45 13.82 6.95
C TYR A 161 2.33 13.28 7.86
N ILE A 162 1.32 12.64 7.27
CA ILE A 162 0.24 12.00 8.01
C ILE A 162 0.69 10.58 8.33
N ASP A 163 1.00 10.31 9.59
CA ASP A 163 1.50 9.02 10.08
C ASP A 163 0.36 8.01 10.26
N ARG A 164 -0.81 8.47 10.74
CA ARG A 164 -1.98 7.63 11.04
C ARG A 164 -3.31 8.26 10.66
N ILE A 165 -4.31 7.41 10.48
CA ILE A 165 -5.72 7.83 10.40
C ILE A 165 -6.58 7.07 11.41
N GLN A 166 -7.57 7.75 12.00
CA GLN A 166 -8.72 7.11 12.62
C GLN A 166 -9.83 6.97 11.58
N ILE A 167 -10.36 5.77 11.36
CA ILE A 167 -11.58 5.55 10.57
C ILE A 167 -12.46 4.49 11.24
N GLY A 168 -13.63 4.93 11.69
CA GLY A 168 -14.51 4.12 12.54
C GLY A 168 -13.76 3.58 13.77
N LYS A 169 -13.83 2.27 13.97
CA LYS A 169 -13.15 1.55 15.06
C LYS A 169 -11.63 1.31 14.87
N TYR A 170 -11.05 1.71 13.73
CA TYR A 170 -9.64 1.43 13.42
C TYR A 170 -8.76 2.68 13.48
N GLU A 171 -7.60 2.55 14.11
CA GLU A 171 -6.42 3.37 13.84
C GLU A 171 -5.55 2.62 12.83
N ILE A 172 -5.08 3.29 11.78
CA ILE A 172 -4.35 2.69 10.66
C ILE A 172 -3.12 3.54 10.34
N ASP A 173 -1.93 2.94 10.38
CA ASP A 173 -0.70 3.55 9.87
C ASP A 173 -0.76 3.69 8.35
N THR A 174 -0.39 4.86 7.85
CA THR A 174 -0.37 5.20 6.42
C THR A 174 0.92 4.73 5.76
N TRP A 175 0.91 4.53 4.44
CA TRP A 175 2.06 3.99 3.69
C TRP A 175 2.75 5.06 2.84
N TYR A 176 1.98 5.98 2.25
CA TYR A 176 2.50 6.96 1.30
C TYR A 176 1.95 8.36 1.61
N PHE A 177 2.62 9.40 1.10
CA PHE A 177 2.10 10.76 1.08
C PHE A 177 0.75 10.82 0.36
N SER A 178 -0.18 11.62 0.90
CA SER A 178 -1.44 12.02 0.25
C SER A 178 -1.65 13.54 0.36
N PRO A 179 -2.07 14.23 -0.72
CA PRO A 179 -2.17 15.69 -0.80
C PRO A 179 -3.46 16.21 -0.15
N TYR A 180 -3.64 15.93 1.15
CA TYR A 180 -4.68 16.60 1.94
C TYR A 180 -4.38 18.11 2.03
N PRO A 181 -5.38 19.00 1.93
CA PRO A 181 -5.15 20.45 1.90
C PRO A 181 -4.35 20.97 3.10
N ASP A 182 -3.46 21.93 2.85
CA ASP A 182 -2.65 22.74 3.78
C ASP A 182 -2.61 22.32 5.26
N GLU A 183 -3.67 22.66 6.01
CA GLU A 183 -3.73 22.45 7.45
C GLU A 183 -3.88 20.97 7.87
N TYR A 184 -4.43 20.13 6.99
CA TYR A 184 -4.62 18.69 7.18
C TYR A 184 -3.38 17.91 6.76
N GLY A 185 -2.75 18.31 5.64
CA GLY A 185 -1.60 17.62 5.06
C GLY A 185 -0.37 17.54 5.98
N LYS A 186 -0.27 18.41 6.99
CA LYS A 186 0.84 18.45 7.96
C LYS A 186 0.51 17.87 9.35
N GLN A 187 -0.65 17.24 9.54
CA GLN A 187 -1.00 16.60 10.83
C GLN A 187 -0.47 15.17 10.86
N SER A 188 0.11 14.74 11.99
CA SER A 188 0.52 13.33 12.20
C SER A 188 -0.66 12.37 12.26
N LYS A 189 -1.84 12.80 12.74
CA LYS A 189 -3.08 12.01 12.74
C LYS A 189 -4.26 12.78 12.13
N LEU A 190 -4.98 12.13 11.23
CA LEU A 190 -6.30 12.58 10.75
C LEU A 190 -7.44 11.72 11.30
N TRP A 191 -8.62 12.33 11.43
CA TRP A 191 -9.86 11.67 11.86
C TRP A 191 -10.84 11.66 10.69
N ILE A 192 -11.29 10.49 10.26
CA ILE A 192 -12.07 10.30 9.03
C ILE A 192 -13.41 9.63 9.36
N CYS A 193 -14.50 10.23 8.89
CA CYS A 193 -15.84 9.64 9.00
C CYS A 193 -15.95 8.42 8.09
N GLU A 194 -16.29 7.25 8.63
CA GLU A 194 -16.34 6.00 7.84
C GLU A 194 -17.46 5.96 6.79
N TYR A 195 -18.49 6.82 6.91
CA TYR A 195 -19.63 6.85 6.00
C TYR A 195 -19.55 7.94 4.93
N CYS A 196 -19.12 9.16 5.28
CA CYS A 196 -19.05 10.28 4.32
C CYS A 196 -17.61 10.67 3.92
N LEU A 197 -16.60 10.01 4.52
CA LEU A 197 -15.17 10.21 4.29
C LEU A 197 -14.64 11.62 4.55
N LYS A 198 -15.46 12.50 5.17
CA LYS A 198 -14.99 13.80 5.67
C LYS A 198 -13.84 13.58 6.64
N TYR A 199 -12.76 14.32 6.44
CA TYR A 199 -11.56 14.33 7.27
C TYR A 199 -11.55 15.56 8.21
N MET A 200 -10.95 15.39 9.40
CA MET A 200 -10.85 16.37 10.47
C MET A 200 -9.49 16.29 11.16
N ARG A 201 -8.97 17.42 11.65
CA ARG A 201 -7.68 17.49 12.38
C ARG A 201 -7.79 17.04 13.84
N MET A 202 -8.94 17.25 14.48
CA MET A 202 -9.11 17.09 15.93
C MET A 202 -10.18 16.07 16.28
N GLU A 203 -9.93 15.28 17.33
CA GLU A 203 -10.90 14.32 17.86
C GLU A 203 -12.20 14.99 18.30
N LYS A 204 -12.13 16.22 18.85
CA LYS A 204 -13.31 16.99 19.27
C LYS A 204 -14.25 17.30 18.10
N THR A 205 -13.72 17.72 16.95
CA THR A 205 -14.53 18.00 15.76
C THR A 205 -15.01 16.72 15.08
N TYR A 206 -14.24 15.63 15.19
CA TYR A 206 -14.69 14.30 14.78
C TYR A 206 -15.89 13.80 15.61
N ARG A 207 -15.82 13.83 16.95
CA ARG A 207 -16.95 13.44 17.82
C ARG A 207 -18.20 14.28 17.56
N TYR A 208 -18.05 15.59 17.37
CA TYR A 208 -19.15 16.47 16.99
C TYR A 208 -19.71 16.09 15.61
N HIS A 209 -18.87 15.80 14.62
CA HIS A 209 -19.34 15.35 13.32
C HIS A 209 -20.10 14.01 13.41
N LEU A 210 -19.72 13.09 14.30
CA LEU A 210 -20.43 11.83 14.50
C LEU A 210 -21.84 12.00 15.12
N SER A 211 -22.10 13.06 15.90
CA SER A 211 -23.46 13.36 16.38
C SER A 211 -24.36 13.93 15.29
N GLU A 212 -23.81 14.81 14.44
CA GLU A 212 -24.57 15.50 13.38
C GLU A 212 -24.71 14.69 12.08
N CYS A 213 -23.78 13.78 11.79
CA CYS A 213 -23.75 13.08 10.51
C CYS A 213 -24.88 12.05 10.42
N THR A 214 -25.77 12.23 9.43
CA THR A 214 -26.87 11.31 9.12
C THR A 214 -26.48 10.17 8.17
N ALA A 215 -25.32 10.26 7.50
CA ALA A 215 -24.87 9.23 6.56
C ALA A 215 -24.54 7.91 7.27
N ARG A 216 -25.05 6.79 6.75
CA ARG A 216 -24.76 5.42 7.24
C ARG A 216 -24.36 4.46 6.11
N GLN A 217 -24.05 5.00 4.94
CA GLN A 217 -23.58 4.26 3.76
C GLN A 217 -22.83 5.20 2.82
N PRO A 218 -22.07 4.69 1.84
CA PRO A 218 -21.52 5.48 0.74
C PRO A 218 -22.57 6.33 0.03
N GLN A 219 -22.11 7.42 -0.60
CA GLN A 219 -22.89 8.07 -1.65
C GLN A 219 -22.98 7.17 -2.89
N GLY A 220 -23.99 7.38 -3.73
CA GLY A 220 -24.26 6.55 -4.91
C GLY A 220 -25.37 5.51 -4.70
N SER A 221 -25.52 4.62 -5.69
CA SER A 221 -26.57 3.61 -5.75
C SER A 221 -26.06 2.24 -5.31
N GLU A 222 -26.81 1.52 -4.47
CA GLU A 222 -26.51 0.11 -4.17
C GLU A 222 -26.85 -0.78 -5.36
N ILE A 223 -25.82 -1.29 -6.05
CA ILE A 223 -25.98 -2.12 -7.25
C ILE A 223 -25.79 -3.62 -6.97
N TYR A 224 -25.24 -3.99 -5.80
CA TYR A 224 -25.02 -5.39 -5.42
C TYR A 224 -25.27 -5.61 -3.93
N ARG A 225 -25.96 -6.70 -3.60
CA ARG A 225 -26.25 -7.09 -2.21
C ARG A 225 -26.29 -8.61 -2.04
N LYS A 226 -25.35 -9.17 -1.27
CA LYS A 226 -25.38 -10.59 -0.87
C LYS A 226 -24.98 -10.76 0.60
N GLY A 227 -25.98 -11.09 1.42
CA GLY A 227 -25.81 -11.16 2.88
C GLY A 227 -25.37 -9.80 3.44
N THR A 228 -24.28 -9.82 4.21
CA THR A 228 -23.66 -8.61 4.79
C THR A 228 -22.79 -7.83 3.78
N ILE A 229 -22.59 -8.31 2.55
CA ILE A 229 -21.74 -7.63 1.57
C ILE A 229 -22.59 -6.80 0.60
N ALA A 230 -22.21 -5.53 0.41
CA ALA A 230 -22.82 -4.62 -0.54
C ALA A 230 -21.75 -3.92 -1.41
N ILE A 231 -22.11 -3.59 -2.66
CA ILE A 231 -21.29 -2.71 -3.51
C ILE A 231 -22.16 -1.56 -4.04
N PHE A 232 -21.66 -0.34 -3.84
CA PHE A 232 -22.28 0.90 -4.29
C PHE A 232 -21.55 1.44 -5.53
N GLU A 233 -22.28 1.94 -6.51
CA GLU A 233 -21.74 2.68 -7.66
C GLU A 233 -21.95 4.19 -7.41
N ALA A 234 -20.87 4.96 -7.44
CA ALA A 234 -20.88 6.41 -7.29
C ALA A 234 -20.21 7.08 -8.50
N ASP A 235 -20.91 8.02 -9.13
CA ASP A 235 -20.34 8.85 -10.18
C ASP A 235 -19.49 9.99 -9.59
N GLY A 236 -18.23 10.12 -10.02
CA GLY A 236 -17.32 11.16 -9.55
C GLY A 236 -17.73 12.59 -9.90
N LYS A 237 -18.62 12.78 -10.88
CA LYS A 237 -19.23 14.06 -11.24
C LYS A 237 -20.41 14.41 -10.31
N GLU A 238 -21.24 13.43 -9.97
CA GLU A 238 -22.43 13.64 -9.12
C GLU A 238 -22.07 13.73 -7.63
N HIS A 239 -21.09 12.94 -7.18
CA HIS A 239 -20.69 12.81 -5.78
C HIS A 239 -19.27 13.34 -5.52
N LYS A 240 -18.92 14.46 -6.17
CA LYS A 240 -17.56 15.00 -6.25
C LYS A 240 -16.80 15.03 -4.92
N ILE A 241 -17.38 15.60 -3.86
CA ILE A 241 -16.73 15.68 -2.55
C ILE A 241 -16.46 14.30 -1.93
N TYR A 242 -17.41 13.37 -2.01
CA TYR A 242 -17.26 12.02 -1.46
C TYR A 242 -16.16 11.25 -2.20
N CYS A 243 -16.15 11.31 -3.52
CA CYS A 243 -15.18 10.61 -4.35
C CYS A 243 -13.77 11.26 -4.28
N GLN A 244 -13.66 12.57 -4.10
CA GLN A 244 -12.39 13.24 -3.78
C GLN A 244 -11.83 12.80 -2.43
N ASN A 245 -12.68 12.74 -1.39
CA ASN A 245 -12.30 12.22 -0.07
C ASN A 245 -11.83 10.76 -0.14
N LEU A 246 -12.52 9.92 -0.93
CA LEU A 246 -12.11 8.53 -1.20
C LEU A 246 -10.76 8.46 -1.90
N CYS A 247 -10.50 9.33 -2.89
CA CYS A 247 -9.21 9.41 -3.57
C CYS A 247 -8.07 9.83 -2.63
N LEU A 248 -8.28 10.81 -1.75
CA LEU A 248 -7.30 11.24 -0.75
C LEU A 248 -7.01 10.14 0.27
N LEU A 249 -8.05 9.44 0.75
CA LEU A 249 -7.91 8.27 1.62
C LEU A 249 -7.14 7.15 0.90
N ALA A 250 -7.44 6.90 -0.37
CA ALA A 250 -6.78 5.84 -1.14
C ALA A 250 -5.30 6.12 -1.40
N LYS A 251 -4.94 7.39 -1.63
CA LYS A 251 -3.55 7.80 -1.89
C LYS A 251 -2.62 7.55 -0.70
N LEU A 252 -3.14 7.50 0.54
CA LEU A 252 -2.36 7.08 1.72
C LEU A 252 -1.86 5.63 1.64
N PHE A 253 -2.44 4.80 0.76
CA PHE A 253 -2.15 3.37 0.60
C PHE A 253 -1.81 2.97 -0.85
N LEU A 254 -1.72 3.94 -1.76
CA LEU A 254 -1.38 3.75 -3.17
C LEU A 254 -0.27 4.74 -3.55
N ASP A 255 0.86 4.23 -4.02
CA ASP A 255 2.01 5.05 -4.39
C ASP A 255 1.72 5.88 -5.65
N HIS A 256 1.54 5.21 -6.78
CA HIS A 256 1.38 5.81 -8.12
C HIS A 256 -0.03 6.38 -8.43
N LYS A 257 -0.85 6.74 -7.43
CA LYS A 257 -2.17 7.36 -7.70
C LYS A 257 -1.99 8.86 -8.01
N THR A 258 -2.18 9.24 -9.27
CA THR A 258 -1.96 10.61 -9.77
C THR A 258 -3.21 11.49 -9.73
N LEU A 259 -4.39 10.94 -10.02
CA LEU A 259 -5.65 11.69 -10.07
C LEU A 259 -6.44 11.58 -8.77
N TYR A 260 -6.70 12.72 -8.12
CA TYR A 260 -7.45 12.82 -6.87
C TYR A 260 -8.49 13.96 -6.81
N PHE A 261 -8.31 15.04 -7.57
CA PHE A 261 -9.31 16.12 -7.68
C PHE A 261 -10.15 16.06 -8.96
N ASP A 262 -9.53 15.73 -10.09
CA ASP A 262 -10.19 15.61 -11.41
C ASP A 262 -10.77 14.21 -11.61
N ILE A 263 -11.91 13.97 -10.98
CA ILE A 263 -12.55 12.66 -10.85
C ILE A 263 -13.83 12.49 -11.68
N GLU A 264 -14.24 13.51 -12.44
CA GLU A 264 -15.55 13.53 -13.13
C GLU A 264 -15.67 12.49 -14.26
N GLN A 265 -14.53 12.00 -14.76
CA GLN A 265 -14.44 10.91 -15.74
C GLN A 265 -14.53 9.51 -15.14
N PHE A 266 -14.64 9.37 -13.81
CA PHE A 266 -14.56 8.08 -13.11
C PHE A 266 -15.89 7.67 -12.47
N LEU A 267 -16.17 6.37 -12.54
CA LEU A 267 -17.10 5.66 -11.68
C LEU A 267 -16.32 4.98 -10.54
N PHE A 268 -16.91 4.96 -9.35
CA PHE A 268 -16.33 4.36 -8.14
C PHE A 268 -17.24 3.23 -7.66
N TYR A 269 -16.68 2.05 -7.46
CA TYR A 269 -17.37 0.85 -6.99
C TYR A 269 -16.92 0.54 -5.57
N ILE A 270 -17.71 1.02 -4.59
CA ILE A 270 -17.38 1.00 -3.17
C ILE A 270 -17.93 -0.28 -2.52
N LEU A 271 -17.03 -1.13 -2.03
CA LEU A 271 -17.34 -2.37 -1.31
C LEU A 271 -17.48 -2.09 0.20
N CYS A 272 -18.58 -2.57 0.77
CA CYS A 272 -18.88 -2.45 2.19
C CYS A 272 -19.25 -3.79 2.83
N GLU A 273 -18.86 -3.93 4.09
CA GLU A 273 -19.54 -4.80 5.07
C GLU A 273 -20.71 -4.02 5.67
N VAL A 274 -21.87 -4.67 5.85
CA VAL A 274 -23.09 -4.03 6.34
C VAL A 274 -23.61 -4.75 7.57
N ASP A 275 -23.88 -3.98 8.62
CA ASP A 275 -24.47 -4.44 9.87
C ASP A 275 -25.73 -3.64 10.24
N LYS A 276 -26.10 -3.63 11.53
CA LYS A 276 -27.26 -2.89 12.06
C LYS A 276 -27.05 -1.37 12.18
N HIS A 277 -25.81 -0.90 12.09
CA HIS A 277 -25.43 0.51 12.19
C HIS A 277 -25.28 1.16 10.81
N GLY A 278 -24.72 0.44 9.83
CA GLY A 278 -24.62 0.94 8.47
C GLY A 278 -23.79 0.07 7.53
N ALA A 279 -23.40 0.63 6.39
CA ALA A 279 -22.46 0.07 5.44
C ALA A 279 -21.07 0.70 5.64
N HIS A 280 -20.13 -0.11 6.10
CA HIS A 280 -18.76 0.25 6.48
C HIS A 280 -17.80 0.03 5.32
N LEU A 281 -17.01 1.04 4.96
CA LEU A 281 -16.03 0.95 3.87
C LEU A 281 -14.99 -0.16 4.14
N VAL A 282 -14.85 -1.08 3.19
CA VAL A 282 -13.85 -2.16 3.18
C VAL A 282 -12.79 -1.94 2.10
N GLY A 283 -13.22 -1.45 0.94
CA GLY A 283 -12.37 -1.20 -0.21
C GLY A 283 -13.16 -0.62 -1.38
N TYR A 284 -12.50 -0.37 -2.49
CA TYR A 284 -13.15 0.08 -3.72
C TYR A 284 -12.28 -0.24 -4.94
N PHE A 285 -12.87 -0.10 -6.13
CA PHE A 285 -12.10 0.21 -7.34
C PHE A 285 -12.72 1.39 -8.08
N SER A 286 -11.91 2.13 -8.85
CA SER A 286 -12.40 3.12 -9.82
C SER A 286 -12.24 2.59 -11.24
N LYS A 287 -13.11 3.07 -12.14
CA LYS A 287 -13.11 2.75 -13.57
C LYS A 287 -13.38 4.03 -14.35
N GLU A 288 -12.64 4.26 -15.43
CA GLU A 288 -12.94 5.35 -16.37
C GLU A 288 -14.26 5.07 -17.10
N LYS A 289 -15.08 6.11 -17.31
CA LYS A 289 -16.33 6.01 -18.09
C LYS A 289 -16.06 5.61 -19.53
N ASP A 290 -15.02 6.20 -20.12
CA ASP A 290 -14.57 5.93 -21.49
C ASP A 290 -13.04 5.71 -21.48
N SER A 291 -12.60 4.46 -21.28
CA SER A 291 -11.17 4.10 -21.30
C SER A 291 -10.70 3.77 -22.73
N PRO A 292 -9.74 4.52 -23.33
CA PRO A 292 -9.24 4.23 -24.68
C PRO A 292 -8.54 2.87 -24.81
N GLU A 293 -7.90 2.43 -23.73
CA GLU A 293 -7.17 1.14 -23.67
C GLU A 293 -8.07 -0.05 -23.32
N GLY A 294 -9.34 0.20 -22.97
CA GLY A 294 -10.24 -0.84 -22.46
C GLY A 294 -9.93 -1.28 -21.03
N ASN A 295 -9.34 -0.41 -20.21
CA ASN A 295 -9.06 -0.73 -18.81
C ASN A 295 -10.38 -0.80 -18.02
N ASN A 296 -10.65 -1.93 -17.35
CA ASN A 296 -11.86 -2.13 -16.55
C ASN A 296 -11.68 -1.77 -15.06
N VAL A 297 -10.44 -1.48 -14.66
CA VAL A 297 -10.04 -0.97 -13.34
C VAL A 297 -8.89 0.00 -13.55
N ALA A 298 -9.02 1.20 -12.98
CA ALA A 298 -7.95 2.19 -12.89
C ALA A 298 -7.18 2.04 -11.57
N CYS A 299 -7.82 2.35 -10.44
CA CYS A 299 -7.29 2.09 -9.10
C CYS A 299 -8.11 1.01 -8.40
N ILE A 300 -7.47 0.18 -7.57
CA ILE A 300 -8.14 -0.80 -6.69
C ILE A 300 -7.46 -0.84 -5.32
N LEU A 301 -8.26 -0.82 -4.25
CA LEU A 301 -7.77 -0.82 -2.88
C LEU A 301 -8.68 -1.66 -1.97
N THR A 302 -8.06 -2.43 -1.07
CA THR A 302 -8.70 -2.94 0.15
C THR A 302 -7.99 -2.28 1.33
N LEU A 303 -8.73 -1.64 2.23
CA LEU A 303 -8.14 -0.94 3.38
C LEU A 303 -7.35 -1.93 4.26
N PRO A 304 -6.21 -1.54 4.86
CA PRO A 304 -5.29 -2.47 5.52
C PRO A 304 -5.92 -3.47 6.51
N PRO A 305 -6.87 -3.11 7.40
CA PRO A 305 -7.50 -4.05 8.33
C PRO A 305 -8.25 -5.21 7.66
N TYR A 306 -8.72 -5.01 6.42
CA TYR A 306 -9.52 -5.98 5.67
C TYR A 306 -8.70 -6.77 4.62
N GLN A 307 -7.39 -6.51 4.52
CA GLN A 307 -6.53 -7.22 3.57
C GLN A 307 -6.38 -8.70 3.93
N ARG A 308 -6.07 -9.53 2.93
CA ARG A 308 -5.95 -11.02 3.02
C ARG A 308 -7.22 -11.77 3.46
N GLN A 309 -8.34 -11.08 3.70
CA GLN A 309 -9.61 -11.73 4.08
C GLN A 309 -10.38 -12.32 2.89
N GLY A 310 -10.28 -11.67 1.71
CA GLY A 310 -10.88 -12.13 0.45
C GLY A 310 -11.36 -11.00 -0.47
N TYR A 311 -11.58 -9.81 0.10
CA TYR A 311 -12.20 -8.66 -0.54
C TYR A 311 -11.50 -8.17 -1.82
N GLY A 312 -10.16 -8.18 -1.87
CA GLY A 312 -9.42 -7.85 -3.10
C GLY A 312 -9.79 -8.75 -4.28
N LYS A 313 -9.95 -10.07 -4.06
CA LYS A 313 -10.42 -10.99 -5.12
C LYS A 313 -11.89 -10.76 -5.47
N LEU A 314 -12.73 -10.33 -4.52
CA LEU A 314 -14.12 -10.00 -4.78
C LEU A 314 -14.26 -8.75 -5.66
N LEU A 315 -13.49 -7.69 -5.36
CA LEU A 315 -13.42 -6.46 -6.18
C LEU A 315 -12.97 -6.78 -7.62
N ILE A 316 -11.92 -7.58 -7.80
CA ILE A 316 -11.46 -8.03 -9.12
C ILE A 316 -12.54 -8.86 -9.83
N ALA A 317 -13.18 -9.80 -9.14
CA ALA A 317 -14.27 -10.59 -9.71
C ALA A 317 -15.45 -9.72 -10.16
N PHE A 318 -15.75 -8.66 -9.41
CA PHE A 318 -16.82 -7.73 -9.71
C PHE A 318 -16.51 -6.82 -10.90
N SER A 319 -15.28 -6.33 -11.06
CA SER A 319 -14.91 -5.55 -12.24
C SER A 319 -15.04 -6.36 -13.53
N TYR A 320 -14.72 -7.66 -13.48
CA TYR A 320 -14.96 -8.58 -14.61
C TYR A 320 -16.44 -8.95 -14.81
N GLU A 321 -17.27 -8.98 -13.76
CA GLU A 321 -18.73 -9.13 -13.91
C GLU A 321 -19.33 -7.99 -14.75
N LEU A 322 -18.95 -6.75 -14.43
CA LEU A 322 -19.37 -5.57 -15.19
C LEU A 322 -18.91 -5.65 -16.65
N SER A 323 -17.63 -6.00 -16.91
CA SER A 323 -17.12 -6.18 -18.28
C SER A 323 -17.90 -7.23 -19.08
N ARG A 324 -18.32 -8.33 -18.46
CA ARG A 324 -19.15 -9.35 -19.12
C ARG A 324 -20.56 -8.86 -19.44
N LEU A 325 -21.19 -8.08 -18.54
CA LEU A 325 -22.49 -7.44 -18.80
C LEU A 325 -22.40 -6.38 -19.91
N GLU A 326 -21.26 -5.68 -20.01
CA GLU A 326 -20.94 -4.75 -21.10
C GLU A 326 -20.55 -5.45 -22.41
N GLN A 327 -20.38 -6.78 -22.40
CA GLN A 327 -19.87 -7.59 -23.52
C GLN A 327 -18.48 -7.15 -24.03
N VAL A 328 -17.63 -6.63 -23.13
CA VAL A 328 -16.25 -6.23 -23.43
C VAL A 328 -15.23 -7.10 -22.69
N VAL A 329 -14.00 -7.10 -23.19
CA VAL A 329 -12.83 -7.63 -22.48
C VAL A 329 -12.11 -6.49 -21.76
N GLY A 330 -11.46 -6.79 -20.64
CA GLY A 330 -10.77 -5.79 -19.83
C GLY A 330 -9.46 -6.28 -19.22
N SER A 331 -8.58 -5.31 -18.97
CA SER A 331 -7.37 -5.40 -18.15
C SER A 331 -7.49 -4.36 -17.02
N PRO A 332 -6.81 -4.54 -15.87
CA PRO A 332 -6.45 -3.39 -15.05
C PRO A 332 -5.45 -2.48 -15.77
N GLU A 333 -5.49 -1.19 -15.44
CA GLU A 333 -4.47 -0.20 -15.76
C GLU A 333 -3.08 -0.63 -15.24
N LYS A 334 -2.02 -0.15 -15.88
CA LYS A 334 -0.63 -0.51 -15.61
C LYS A 334 0.19 0.78 -15.41
N PRO A 335 1.18 0.80 -14.49
CA PRO A 335 1.71 -0.33 -13.72
C PRO A 335 0.85 -0.73 -12.51
N LEU A 336 0.63 -2.03 -12.32
CA LEU A 336 0.02 -2.57 -11.10
C LEU A 336 1.00 -2.51 -9.92
N SER A 337 0.49 -2.21 -8.72
CA SER A 337 1.20 -2.48 -7.46
C SER A 337 1.44 -3.98 -7.29
N ASP A 338 2.46 -4.37 -6.51
CA ASP A 338 2.86 -5.77 -6.41
C ASP A 338 1.81 -6.66 -5.73
N LEU A 339 1.14 -6.13 -4.70
CA LEU A 339 -0.03 -6.78 -4.12
C LEU A 339 -1.18 -6.93 -5.14
N GLY A 340 -1.31 -5.96 -6.05
CA GLY A 340 -2.19 -6.03 -7.21
C GLY A 340 -1.81 -7.17 -8.16
N LYS A 341 -0.56 -7.20 -8.65
CA LYS A 341 -0.03 -8.26 -9.54
C LYS A 341 -0.29 -9.67 -8.98
N LEU A 342 0.02 -9.88 -7.70
CA LEU A 342 -0.21 -11.16 -7.02
C LEU A 342 -1.70 -11.51 -6.92
N SER A 343 -2.56 -10.52 -6.65
CA SER A 343 -4.01 -10.71 -6.55
C SER A 343 -4.65 -11.04 -7.90
N TYR A 344 -4.32 -10.30 -8.96
CA TYR A 344 -4.78 -10.55 -10.33
C TYR A 344 -4.29 -11.89 -10.86
N ARG A 345 -2.99 -12.22 -10.74
CA ARG A 345 -2.44 -13.53 -11.13
C ARG A 345 -3.17 -14.68 -10.42
N SER A 346 -3.41 -14.55 -9.11
CA SER A 346 -4.13 -15.58 -8.33
C SER A 346 -5.63 -15.65 -8.62
N TYR A 347 -6.26 -14.58 -9.13
CA TYR A 347 -7.64 -14.59 -9.62
C TYR A 347 -7.72 -15.24 -11.00
N TRP A 348 -6.94 -14.75 -11.98
CA TRP A 348 -6.92 -15.25 -13.35
C TRP A 348 -6.59 -16.75 -13.40
N SER A 349 -5.56 -17.21 -12.68
CA SER A 349 -5.24 -18.64 -12.63
C SER A 349 -6.42 -19.50 -12.18
N TYR A 350 -7.15 -19.09 -11.13
CA TYR A 350 -8.30 -19.84 -10.65
C TYR A 350 -9.44 -19.85 -11.68
N VAL A 351 -9.81 -18.69 -12.22
CA VAL A 351 -10.92 -18.57 -13.19
C VAL A 351 -10.64 -19.38 -14.46
N LEU A 352 -9.41 -19.32 -14.98
CA LEU A 352 -9.05 -20.10 -16.17
C LEU A 352 -9.06 -21.60 -15.90
N LEU A 353 -8.59 -22.05 -14.73
CA LEU A 353 -8.67 -23.46 -14.34
C LEU A 353 -10.12 -23.93 -14.16
N GLU A 354 -10.99 -23.11 -13.57
CA GLU A 354 -12.42 -23.41 -13.38
C GLU A 354 -13.14 -23.56 -14.74
N VAL A 355 -12.94 -22.63 -15.67
CA VAL A 355 -13.49 -22.71 -17.03
C VAL A 355 -12.95 -23.91 -17.81
N LEU A 356 -11.63 -24.16 -17.75
CA LEU A 356 -11.01 -25.34 -18.38
C LEU A 356 -11.48 -26.66 -17.79
N SER A 357 -11.83 -26.70 -16.49
CA SER A 357 -12.36 -27.90 -15.83
C SER A 357 -13.84 -28.15 -16.13
N ALA A 358 -14.63 -27.10 -16.35
CA ALA A 358 -16.06 -27.21 -16.67
C ALA A 358 -16.30 -27.56 -18.16
N SER A 359 -15.39 -27.17 -19.04
CA SER A 359 -15.58 -27.23 -20.49
C SER A 359 -15.24 -28.59 -21.08
N ARG A 360 -16.18 -29.17 -21.84
CA ARG A 360 -16.01 -30.46 -22.53
C ARG A 360 -15.52 -30.25 -23.96
N GLY A 361 -14.25 -29.86 -24.13
CA GLY A 361 -13.64 -29.70 -25.46
C GLY A 361 -12.34 -28.91 -25.46
N THR A 362 -11.79 -28.69 -26.64
CA THR A 362 -10.63 -27.81 -26.87
C THR A 362 -11.08 -26.35 -26.92
N LEU A 363 -10.76 -25.57 -25.89
CA LEU A 363 -10.94 -24.11 -25.91
C LEU A 363 -9.76 -23.42 -26.57
N SER A 364 -10.03 -22.33 -27.29
CA SER A 364 -9.03 -21.36 -27.73
C SER A 364 -8.83 -20.25 -26.70
N ILE A 365 -7.75 -19.47 -26.85
CA ILE A 365 -7.51 -18.25 -26.07
C ILE A 365 -8.65 -17.23 -26.25
N LYS A 366 -9.27 -17.19 -27.44
CA LYS A 366 -10.39 -16.29 -27.75
C LYS A 366 -11.66 -16.70 -26.98
N ASP A 367 -11.94 -18.00 -26.90
CA ASP A 367 -13.12 -18.50 -26.19
C ASP A 367 -13.02 -18.21 -24.69
N LEU A 368 -11.85 -18.46 -24.09
CA LEU A 368 -11.56 -18.09 -22.70
C LEU A 368 -11.75 -16.57 -22.46
N SER A 369 -11.30 -15.73 -23.40
CA SER A 369 -11.43 -14.27 -23.31
C SER A 369 -12.89 -13.84 -23.33
N GLN A 370 -13.71 -14.42 -24.22
CA GLN A 370 -15.15 -14.14 -24.31
C GLN A 370 -15.93 -14.66 -23.10
N MET A 371 -15.59 -15.84 -22.57
CA MET A 371 -16.27 -16.42 -21.41
C MET A 371 -15.97 -15.70 -20.10
N THR A 372 -14.77 -15.13 -19.95
CA THR A 372 -14.29 -14.56 -18.68
C THR A 372 -14.28 -13.04 -18.63
N GLY A 373 -14.24 -12.38 -19.80
CA GLY A 373 -13.96 -10.94 -19.91
C GLY A 373 -12.47 -10.58 -19.74
N ILE A 374 -11.57 -11.55 -19.55
CA ILE A 374 -10.13 -11.31 -19.38
C ILE A 374 -9.48 -11.08 -20.75
N SER A 375 -8.55 -10.11 -20.85
CA SER A 375 -7.81 -9.85 -22.09
C SER A 375 -7.00 -11.08 -22.54
N GLN A 376 -6.85 -11.26 -23.86
CA GLN A 376 -6.09 -12.40 -24.40
C GLN A 376 -4.61 -12.39 -23.94
N THR A 377 -4.02 -11.21 -23.75
CA THR A 377 -2.65 -11.03 -23.23
C THR A 377 -2.50 -11.49 -21.78
N ASP A 378 -3.49 -11.21 -20.93
CA ASP A 378 -3.47 -11.65 -19.53
C ASP A 378 -3.73 -13.16 -19.43
N ILE A 379 -4.57 -13.71 -20.32
CA ILE A 379 -4.78 -15.17 -20.45
C ILE A 379 -3.49 -15.87 -20.89
N ILE A 380 -2.81 -15.37 -21.94
CA ILE A 380 -1.57 -15.96 -22.44
C ILE A 380 -0.49 -15.94 -21.35
N SER A 381 -0.24 -14.79 -20.71
CA SER A 381 0.78 -14.68 -19.66
C SER A 381 0.45 -15.53 -18.42
N THR A 382 -0.83 -15.61 -18.03
CA THR A 382 -1.28 -16.48 -16.93
C THR A 382 -1.05 -17.96 -17.27
N LEU A 383 -1.48 -18.42 -18.44
CA LEU A 383 -1.27 -19.81 -18.88
C LEU A 383 0.22 -20.14 -19.08
N GLN A 384 1.04 -19.19 -19.53
CA GLN A 384 2.50 -19.33 -19.61
C GLN A 384 3.10 -19.57 -18.22
N SER A 385 2.70 -18.79 -17.21
CA SER A 385 3.19 -18.95 -15.83
C SER A 385 2.85 -20.31 -15.21
N MET A 386 1.77 -20.94 -15.68
CA MET A 386 1.33 -22.29 -15.28
C MET A 386 1.86 -23.41 -16.20
N ASN A 387 2.64 -23.09 -17.24
CA ASN A 387 3.11 -24.02 -18.29
C ASN A 387 1.98 -24.73 -19.08
N MET A 388 0.84 -24.06 -19.23
CA MET A 388 -0.40 -24.61 -19.81
C MET A 388 -0.64 -24.22 -21.29
N VAL A 389 0.28 -23.46 -21.89
CA VAL A 389 0.20 -22.99 -23.28
C VAL A 389 1.55 -23.18 -24.00
N LYS A 390 1.51 -23.53 -25.28
CA LYS A 390 2.69 -23.64 -26.16
C LYS A 390 2.56 -22.68 -27.33
N TYR A 391 3.68 -22.30 -27.93
CA TYR A 391 3.69 -21.53 -29.18
C TYR A 391 3.91 -22.48 -30.36
N TRP A 392 3.02 -22.44 -31.35
CA TRP A 392 3.04 -23.33 -32.50
C TRP A 392 2.57 -22.59 -33.75
N LYS A 393 3.36 -22.62 -34.84
CA LYS A 393 3.03 -21.98 -36.13
C LYS A 393 2.54 -20.53 -36.02
N GLY A 394 3.12 -19.73 -35.13
CA GLY A 394 2.74 -18.33 -34.93
C GLY A 394 1.56 -18.09 -33.98
N GLN A 395 1.03 -19.13 -33.32
CA GLN A 395 -0.13 -19.02 -32.43
C GLN A 395 0.12 -19.65 -31.05
N HIS A 396 -0.55 -19.11 -30.04
CA HIS A 396 -0.60 -19.69 -28.70
C HIS A 396 -1.70 -20.75 -28.61
N VAL A 397 -1.30 -22.01 -28.37
CA VAL A 397 -2.19 -23.17 -28.30
C VAL A 397 -2.21 -23.70 -26.88
N ILE A 398 -3.40 -23.84 -26.30
CA ILE A 398 -3.60 -24.41 -24.96
C ILE A 398 -3.28 -25.89 -25.02
N CYS A 399 -2.41 -26.37 -24.12
CA CYS A 399 -1.86 -27.73 -24.17
C CYS A 399 -2.03 -28.40 -22.80
N VAL A 400 -3.28 -28.67 -22.41
CA VAL A 400 -3.66 -29.18 -21.09
C VAL A 400 -4.52 -30.42 -21.21
N THR A 401 -4.41 -31.33 -20.25
CA THR A 401 -5.34 -32.46 -20.09
C THR A 401 -6.24 -32.19 -18.88
N PRO A 402 -7.46 -32.75 -18.83
CA PRO A 402 -8.34 -32.62 -17.67
C PRO A 402 -7.68 -33.03 -16.35
N LYS A 403 -6.77 -34.02 -16.40
CA LYS A 403 -5.96 -34.45 -15.25
C LYS A 403 -5.05 -33.33 -14.72
N ILE A 404 -4.32 -32.64 -15.60
CA ILE A 404 -3.46 -31.50 -15.20
C ILE A 404 -4.31 -30.38 -14.59
N VAL A 405 -5.48 -30.07 -15.17
CA VAL A 405 -6.38 -29.03 -14.62
C VAL A 405 -6.86 -29.41 -13.20
N ALA A 406 -7.28 -30.66 -13.00
CA ALA A 406 -7.69 -31.16 -11.69
C ALA A 406 -6.55 -31.16 -10.65
N GLU A 407 -5.34 -31.54 -11.05
CA GLU A 407 -4.14 -31.49 -10.18
C GLU A 407 -3.79 -30.05 -9.78
N GLN A 408 -3.93 -29.08 -10.69
CA GLN A 408 -3.72 -27.66 -10.35
C GLN A 408 -4.83 -27.12 -9.43
N LEU A 409 -6.10 -27.47 -9.65
CA LEU A 409 -7.21 -27.06 -8.76
C LEU A 409 -7.13 -27.69 -7.37
N ALA A 410 -6.59 -28.90 -7.24
CA ALA A 410 -6.31 -29.55 -5.95
C ALA A 410 -5.09 -28.95 -5.23
N SER A 411 -4.24 -28.19 -5.93
CA SER A 411 -3.02 -27.62 -5.39
C SER A 411 -3.29 -26.50 -4.39
N SER A 412 -2.47 -26.42 -3.34
CA SER A 412 -2.52 -25.36 -2.33
C SER A 412 -2.30 -23.95 -2.91
N HIS A 413 -1.77 -23.84 -4.13
CA HIS A 413 -1.51 -22.57 -4.82
C HIS A 413 -2.77 -21.95 -5.46
N PHE A 414 -3.75 -22.74 -5.89
CA PHE A 414 -4.91 -22.29 -6.68
C PHE A 414 -6.24 -22.47 -5.95
N LYS A 415 -6.26 -22.05 -4.67
CA LYS A 415 -7.44 -22.14 -3.81
C LYS A 415 -8.61 -21.31 -4.35
N LYS A 416 -9.80 -21.90 -4.30
CA LYS A 416 -11.09 -21.24 -4.53
C LYS A 416 -11.20 -19.93 -3.74
N PRO A 417 -11.62 -18.81 -4.36
CA PRO A 417 -11.89 -17.57 -3.65
C PRO A 417 -12.88 -17.80 -2.49
N ARG A 418 -12.56 -17.25 -1.31
CA ARG A 418 -13.44 -17.30 -0.13
C ARG A 418 -14.77 -16.56 -0.36
N LEU A 419 -14.72 -15.49 -1.14
CA LEU A 419 -15.84 -14.67 -1.55
C LEU A 419 -15.88 -14.71 -3.08
N SER A 420 -17.09 -14.87 -3.63
CA SER A 420 -17.36 -14.88 -5.07
C SER A 420 -18.55 -13.99 -5.36
N VAL A 421 -18.52 -13.28 -6.49
CA VAL A 421 -19.67 -12.53 -6.99
C VAL A 421 -20.80 -13.50 -7.31
N ASP A 422 -22.02 -13.02 -7.18
CA ASP A 422 -23.24 -13.75 -7.53
C ASP A 422 -24.00 -12.92 -8.56
N PRO A 423 -24.00 -13.31 -9.86
CA PRO A 423 -24.63 -12.51 -10.91
C PRO A 423 -26.11 -12.24 -10.64
N SER A 424 -26.81 -13.12 -9.90
CA SER A 424 -28.24 -12.93 -9.57
C SER A 424 -28.49 -11.81 -8.54
N ALA A 425 -27.47 -11.42 -7.79
CA ALA A 425 -27.52 -10.35 -6.80
C ALA A 425 -27.05 -8.98 -7.34
N LEU A 426 -26.61 -8.92 -8.60
CA LEU A 426 -26.19 -7.70 -9.28
C LEU A 426 -27.39 -7.06 -10.01
N ARG A 427 -27.72 -5.83 -9.60
CA ARG A 427 -28.79 -5.00 -10.15
C ARG A 427 -28.16 -3.83 -10.91
N TRP A 428 -27.62 -4.13 -12.07
CA TRP A 428 -26.88 -3.16 -12.88
C TRP A 428 -27.13 -3.36 -14.37
N THR A 429 -27.09 -2.28 -15.14
CA THR A 429 -27.22 -2.27 -16.60
C THR A 429 -26.15 -1.37 -17.18
N PRO A 430 -25.48 -1.76 -18.29
CA PRO A 430 -24.50 -0.90 -18.95
C PRO A 430 -25.03 0.51 -19.23
N PRO A 431 -24.25 1.57 -18.98
CA PRO A 431 -24.63 2.92 -19.39
C PRO A 431 -24.90 2.96 -20.89
N ASN A 432 -25.99 3.61 -21.29
CA ASN A 432 -26.27 3.85 -22.71
C ASN A 432 -25.15 4.72 -23.29
N LYS A 433 -24.22 4.11 -24.02
CA LYS A 433 -23.23 4.82 -24.84
C LYS A 433 -23.98 5.69 -25.84
N GLN A 434 -24.02 7.00 -25.58
CA GLN A 434 -24.66 7.94 -26.50
C GLN A 434 -23.97 7.81 -27.86
N GLY A 435 -24.76 7.44 -28.88
CA GLY A 435 -24.20 6.95 -30.13
C GLY A 435 -23.42 8.01 -30.88
N ASN A 436 -22.10 7.84 -30.98
CA ASN A 436 -21.24 8.57 -31.92
C ASN A 436 -21.46 8.12 -33.39
N SER A 437 -22.70 7.79 -33.75
CA SER A 437 -23.14 7.40 -35.10
C SER A 437 -23.59 8.62 -35.93
N ALA A 438 -22.90 9.75 -35.77
CA ALA A 438 -23.28 11.03 -36.39
C ALA A 438 -22.07 11.86 -36.89
N LYS A 439 -21.03 11.21 -37.43
CA LYS A 439 -19.91 11.89 -38.13
C LYS A 439 -19.16 10.97 -39.12
N ALA A 440 -19.90 10.24 -39.95
CA ALA A 440 -19.34 9.41 -41.03
C ALA A 440 -20.18 9.49 -42.32
N LYS A 441 -20.64 10.69 -42.69
CA LYS A 441 -21.17 11.02 -44.03
C LYS A 441 -20.87 12.48 -44.40
N LYS A 442 -19.68 12.69 -44.98
CA LYS A 442 -19.45 13.64 -46.08
C LYS A 442 -18.18 13.20 -46.81
#